data_AF-A0A1H7BZN3-F1
#
_entry.id   AF-A0A1H7BZN3-F1
#
_cell.length_a   1.000
_cell.length_b   1.000
_cell.length_c   1.000
_cell.angle_alpha   90.00
_cell.angle_beta   90.00
_cell.angle_gamma   90.00
#
_symmetry.space_group_name_H-M   'P 1'
#
loop_
_entity.id
_entity.type
_entity.pdbx_description
1 polymer ?
#
loop_
_entity_poly.entity_id
_entity_poly.type
_entity_poly.pdbx_seq_one_letter_code
_entity_poly.pdbx_strand_id
1 'polypeptide(L)'
;MEQLTLPLPLPYLKVNRDGRIVAYSALAEDHFDLSSGHIRTLVDEESINKLDRISSEAGLSPVKMELNMKTNENPLGLFDVHLQWDSENQAGMIFLPKDSSNEELIQKLADIQNRLSSSDFELLEKKEELENVLKRMDRLSGPFIPLSDTLCLIPLFGDITADKINTISESCLQSVFSGSYEMVLFDLTAVGEVHADGIGTFIQLVKTLKFMTGNVIKLIGIKPNLAKELNRHDLDQWVQFNHSLKEELTYLDQ
;
A
#
# COMPACT_ATOMS: atom_id res chain seq x y z
N MET A 1 20.29 -55.99 17.73
CA MET A 1 19.67 -55.20 16.66
C MET A 1 20.44 -55.51 15.39
N GLU A 2 19.74 -55.76 14.29
CA GLU A 2 20.38 -56.08 13.01
C GLU A 2 20.28 -54.87 12.08
N GLN A 3 21.39 -54.43 11.51
CA GLN A 3 21.37 -53.35 10.52
C GLN A 3 21.00 -53.93 9.15
N LEU A 4 19.95 -53.37 8.55
CA LEU A 4 19.53 -53.73 7.20
C LEU A 4 20.53 -53.19 6.18
N THR A 5 21.09 -54.08 5.37
CA THR A 5 22.02 -53.74 4.28
C THR A 5 21.33 -53.27 3.00
N LEU A 6 19.98 -53.24 2.98
CA LEU A 6 19.22 -52.67 1.86
C LEU A 6 19.32 -51.13 1.87
N PRO A 7 19.62 -50.50 0.73
CA PRO A 7 19.58 -49.05 0.61
C PRO A 7 18.12 -48.57 0.62
N LEU A 8 17.64 -48.14 1.78
CA LEU A 8 16.33 -47.51 1.93
C LEU A 8 16.49 -45.99 1.84
N PRO A 9 15.67 -45.28 1.04
CA PRO A 9 15.76 -43.82 0.88
C PRO A 9 15.19 -43.05 2.08
N LEU A 10 14.66 -43.74 3.08
CA LEU A 10 14.05 -43.17 4.29
C LEU A 10 14.52 -43.93 5.54
N PRO A 11 14.55 -43.26 6.71
CA PRO A 11 14.75 -43.94 7.99
C PRO A 11 13.70 -45.02 8.20
N TYR A 12 14.15 -46.22 8.54
CA TYR A 12 13.30 -47.39 8.76
C TYR A 12 13.70 -48.11 10.03
N LEU A 13 12.72 -48.45 10.86
CA LEU A 13 12.89 -49.27 12.06
C LEU A 13 11.92 -50.44 12.02
N LYS A 14 12.39 -51.63 12.41
CA LYS A 14 11.56 -52.81 12.66
C LYS A 14 11.50 -53.04 14.16
N VAL A 15 10.31 -53.05 14.75
CA VAL A 15 10.11 -53.20 16.20
C VAL A 15 9.25 -54.42 16.54
N ASN A 16 9.45 -55.02 17.71
CA ASN A 16 8.58 -56.07 18.24
C ASN A 16 7.37 -55.46 19.01
N ARG A 17 6.44 -56.31 19.46
CA ARG A 17 5.28 -55.87 20.28
C ARG A 17 5.66 -55.19 21.60
N ASP A 18 6.84 -55.44 22.14
CA ASP A 18 7.35 -54.78 23.35
C ASP A 18 8.02 -53.42 23.04
N GLY A 19 8.01 -52.99 21.78
CA GLY A 19 8.66 -51.76 21.33
C GLY A 19 10.19 -51.85 21.28
N ARG A 20 10.77 -53.05 21.26
CA ARG A 20 12.21 -53.27 21.04
C ARG A 20 12.54 -53.23 19.57
N ILE A 21 13.61 -52.54 19.22
CA ILE A 21 14.10 -52.42 17.85
C ILE A 21 14.82 -53.73 17.48
N VAL A 22 14.26 -54.46 16.54
CA VAL A 22 14.80 -55.72 16.02
C VAL A 22 15.78 -55.43 14.88
N ALA A 23 15.40 -54.54 13.95
CA ALA A 23 16.23 -54.13 12.82
C ALA A 23 16.09 -52.64 12.51
N TYR A 24 17.09 -52.04 11.86
CA TYR A 24 17.10 -50.62 11.52
C TYR A 24 17.88 -50.35 10.22
N SER A 25 17.58 -49.25 9.53
CA SER A 25 18.35 -48.79 8.36
C SER A 25 19.51 -47.86 8.76
N ALA A 26 20.54 -47.74 7.91
CA ALA A 26 21.67 -46.84 8.15
C ALA A 26 21.23 -45.36 8.33
N LEU A 27 20.21 -44.91 7.59
CA LEU A 27 19.64 -43.57 7.77
C LEU A 27 18.93 -43.40 9.13
N ALA A 28 18.37 -44.46 9.70
CA ALA A 28 17.74 -44.40 11.02
C ALA A 28 18.77 -44.28 12.15
N GLU A 29 19.95 -44.88 12.00
CA GLU A 29 21.07 -44.74 12.94
C GLU A 29 21.67 -43.33 12.91
N ASP A 30 21.71 -42.72 11.72
CA ASP A 30 22.18 -41.34 11.54
C ASP A 30 21.21 -40.32 12.17
N HIS A 31 19.90 -40.52 11.99
CA HIS A 31 18.87 -39.57 12.45
C HIS A 31 18.45 -39.73 13.92
N PHE A 32 18.54 -40.94 14.50
CA PHE A 32 18.02 -41.25 15.84
C PHE A 32 19.08 -41.90 16.73
N ASP A 33 19.02 -41.63 18.04
CA ASP A 33 19.88 -42.31 19.04
C ASP A 33 19.34 -43.71 19.39
N LEU A 34 19.75 -44.72 18.62
CA LEU A 34 19.30 -46.11 18.78
C LEU A 34 19.96 -46.85 19.96
N SER A 35 20.81 -46.20 20.76
CA SER A 35 21.59 -46.81 21.85
C SER A 35 20.74 -47.53 22.90
N SER A 36 19.52 -47.06 23.12
CA SER A 36 18.57 -47.61 24.10
C SER A 36 17.80 -48.85 23.60
N GLY A 37 17.78 -49.11 22.29
CA GLY A 37 17.13 -50.28 21.68
C GLY A 37 15.61 -50.35 21.80
N HIS A 38 14.96 -49.27 22.24
CA HIS A 38 13.52 -49.19 22.41
C HIS A 38 12.97 -47.96 21.68
N ILE A 39 11.85 -48.10 20.95
CA ILE A 39 11.24 -46.97 20.24
C ILE A 39 10.66 -45.91 21.20
N ARG A 40 10.30 -46.30 22.42
CA ARG A 40 9.69 -45.41 23.43
C ARG A 40 10.62 -44.29 23.90
N THR A 41 11.93 -44.46 23.81
CA THR A 41 12.92 -43.44 24.20
C THR A 41 13.11 -42.38 23.12
N LEU A 42 12.82 -42.74 21.87
CA LEU A 42 12.92 -41.88 20.69
C LEU A 42 11.69 -41.00 20.48
N VAL A 43 10.62 -41.25 21.24
CA VAL A 43 9.31 -40.60 21.07
C VAL A 43 8.96 -39.83 22.35
N ASP A 44 8.30 -38.68 22.19
CA ASP A 44 7.77 -37.87 23.30
C ASP A 44 6.65 -38.58 24.08
N GLU A 45 6.51 -38.30 25.38
CA GLU A 45 5.50 -38.87 26.30
C GLU A 45 4.06 -38.79 25.77
N GLU A 46 3.69 -37.67 25.12
CA GLU A 46 2.35 -37.52 24.53
C GLU A 46 2.15 -38.45 23.32
N SER A 47 3.23 -38.67 22.58
CA SER A 47 3.27 -39.49 21.36
C SER A 47 3.37 -41.00 21.68
N ILE A 48 3.88 -41.38 22.85
CA ILE A 48 3.87 -42.77 23.37
C ILE A 48 2.43 -43.29 23.53
N ASN A 49 1.51 -42.46 24.02
CA ASN A 49 0.11 -42.86 24.19
C ASN A 49 -0.57 -43.20 22.84
N LYS A 50 -0.15 -42.55 21.76
CA LYS A 50 -0.66 -42.85 20.40
C LYS A 50 -0.10 -44.19 19.89
N LEU A 51 1.17 -44.50 20.18
CA LEU A 51 1.79 -45.79 19.84
C LEU A 51 1.13 -46.97 20.59
N ASP A 52 0.83 -46.79 21.88
CA ASP A 52 0.21 -47.86 22.69
C ASP A 52 -1.22 -48.18 22.24
N ARG A 53 -2.01 -47.17 21.84
CA ARG A 53 -3.37 -47.39 21.30
C ARG A 53 -3.37 -48.25 20.04
N ILE A 54 -2.47 -47.97 19.10
CA ILE A 54 -2.42 -48.67 17.80
C ILE A 54 -1.77 -50.05 17.94
N SER A 55 -0.87 -50.24 18.91
CA SER A 55 -0.32 -51.57 19.22
C SER A 55 -1.37 -52.54 19.75
N SER A 56 -2.47 -52.03 20.32
CA SER A 56 -3.61 -52.84 20.78
C SER A 56 -4.63 -53.19 19.69
N GLU A 57 -4.71 -52.39 18.63
CA GLU A 57 -5.56 -52.60 17.44
C GLU A 57 -4.78 -53.40 16.39
N ALA A 58 -4.58 -54.70 16.65
CA ALA A 58 -3.79 -55.60 15.81
C ALA A 58 -4.43 -55.81 14.41
N GLY A 59 -4.06 -54.97 13.44
CA GLY A 59 -4.41 -55.11 12.03
C GLY A 59 -3.18 -55.25 11.12
N LEU A 60 -3.33 -55.97 10.00
CA LEU A 60 -2.33 -56.09 8.91
C LEU A 60 -2.31 -54.86 7.98
N SER A 61 -3.19 -53.89 8.21
CA SER A 61 -3.30 -52.68 7.41
C SER A 61 -2.25 -51.64 7.81
N PRO A 62 -1.69 -50.88 6.86
CA PRO A 62 -0.76 -49.81 7.15
C PRO A 62 -1.48 -48.68 7.91
N VAL A 63 -0.89 -48.23 9.01
CA VAL A 63 -1.38 -47.14 9.85
C VAL A 63 -0.45 -45.94 9.69
N LYS A 64 -1.02 -44.76 9.49
CA LYS A 64 -0.27 -43.49 9.42
C LYS A 64 -0.53 -42.69 10.68
N MET A 65 0.52 -42.13 11.29
CA MET A 65 0.42 -41.29 12.47
C MET A 65 1.52 -40.23 12.53
N GLU A 66 1.23 -39.09 13.15
CA GLU A 66 2.23 -38.05 13.42
C GLU A 66 2.83 -38.24 14.81
N LEU A 67 4.16 -38.34 14.88
CA LEU A 67 4.92 -38.50 16.12
C LEU A 67 5.98 -37.40 16.24
N ASN A 68 6.09 -36.83 17.44
CA ASN A 68 7.24 -36.02 17.81
C ASN A 68 8.37 -36.96 18.24
N MET A 69 9.49 -36.89 17.53
CA MET A 69 10.65 -37.75 17.77
C MET A 69 11.87 -36.93 18.17
N LYS A 70 12.66 -37.48 19.09
CA LYS A 70 13.95 -36.93 19.48
C LYS A 70 14.98 -37.35 18.45
N THR A 71 15.54 -36.41 17.70
CA THR A 71 16.59 -36.67 16.71
C THR A 71 17.94 -36.22 17.25
N ASN A 72 19.02 -36.68 16.62
CA ASN A 72 20.39 -36.29 16.99
C ASN A 72 20.65 -34.79 16.71
N GLU A 73 20.03 -34.23 15.68
CA GLU A 73 20.22 -32.82 15.28
C GLU A 73 19.22 -31.86 15.95
N ASN A 74 18.00 -32.30 16.24
CA ASN A 74 16.93 -31.46 16.76
C ASN A 74 16.24 -32.17 17.95
N PRO A 75 16.17 -31.57 19.14
CA PRO A 75 15.63 -32.25 20.33
C PRO A 75 14.18 -32.73 20.17
N LEU A 76 13.39 -32.12 19.27
CA LEU A 76 12.04 -32.57 18.88
C LEU A 76 11.81 -32.26 17.40
N GLY A 77 11.76 -33.30 16.55
CA GLY A 77 11.34 -33.23 15.15
C GLY A 77 9.98 -33.88 14.93
N LEU A 78 9.15 -33.29 14.06
CA LEU A 78 7.85 -33.85 13.70
C LEU A 78 8.01 -34.82 12.53
N PHE A 79 7.52 -36.05 12.69
CA PHE A 79 7.59 -37.09 11.66
C PHE A 79 6.21 -37.69 11.37
N ASP A 80 5.93 -37.86 10.08
CA ASP A 80 4.88 -38.76 9.60
C ASP A 80 5.42 -40.19 9.65
N VAL A 81 4.80 -41.03 10.47
CA VAL A 81 5.22 -42.42 10.71
C VAL A 81 4.21 -43.38 10.12
N HIS A 82 4.69 -44.22 9.21
CA HIS A 82 3.92 -45.29 8.59
C HIS A 82 4.29 -46.62 9.22
N LEU A 83 3.33 -47.24 9.91
CA LEU A 83 3.50 -48.48 10.66
C LEU A 83 2.72 -49.61 9.98
N GLN A 84 3.35 -50.77 9.81
CA GLN A 84 2.66 -51.98 9.36
C GLN A 84 3.16 -53.21 10.12
N TRP A 85 2.22 -53.98 10.67
CA TRP A 85 2.51 -55.28 11.30
C TRP A 85 2.67 -56.38 10.24
N ASP A 86 3.72 -57.18 10.41
CA ASP A 86 3.98 -58.40 9.66
C ASP A 86 3.39 -59.63 10.38
N SER A 87 3.21 -60.71 9.63
CA SER A 87 2.80 -62.05 10.05
C SER A 87 3.63 -62.64 11.20
N GLU A 88 4.85 -62.15 11.43
CA GLU A 88 5.72 -62.53 12.55
C GLU A 88 5.57 -61.64 13.80
N ASN A 89 4.49 -60.86 13.93
CA ASN A 89 4.28 -59.91 15.05
C ASN A 89 5.38 -58.84 15.20
N GLN A 90 6.00 -58.46 14.08
CA GLN A 90 6.98 -57.38 14.00
C GLN A 90 6.37 -56.22 13.22
N ALA A 91 6.52 -54.99 13.69
CA ALA A 91 6.05 -53.80 13.01
C ALA A 91 7.21 -53.14 12.25
N GLY A 92 7.05 -52.94 10.94
CA GLY A 92 7.89 -52.04 10.16
C GLY A 92 7.39 -50.61 10.29
N MET A 93 8.30 -49.68 10.58
CA MET A 93 8.04 -48.26 10.72
C MET A 93 8.91 -47.48 9.72
N ILE A 94 8.28 -46.64 8.90
CA ILE A 94 8.96 -45.68 8.01
C ILE A 94 8.70 -44.28 8.54
N PHE A 95 9.74 -43.45 8.64
CA PHE A 95 9.67 -42.09 9.17
C PHE A 95 9.91 -41.07 8.07
N LEU A 96 8.98 -40.11 7.92
CA LEU A 96 9.08 -39.00 6.99
C LEU A 96 9.15 -37.68 7.76
N PRO A 97 10.24 -36.89 7.68
CA PRO A 97 10.34 -35.61 8.37
C PRO A 97 9.33 -34.60 7.80
N LYS A 98 8.67 -33.84 8.67
CA LYS A 98 7.75 -32.76 8.31
C LYS A 98 8.37 -31.42 8.73
N ASP A 99 8.86 -30.65 7.76
CA ASP A 99 9.47 -29.34 7.99
C ASP A 99 8.41 -28.32 8.45
N SER A 100 8.35 -28.07 9.76
CA SER A 100 7.51 -27.03 10.37
C SER A 100 7.93 -25.60 9.96
N SER A 101 9.15 -25.42 9.46
CA SER A 101 9.71 -24.14 9.01
C SER A 101 8.96 -23.52 7.82
N ASN A 102 8.36 -24.33 6.95
CA ASN A 102 7.64 -23.81 5.78
C ASN A 102 6.29 -23.19 6.18
N GLU A 103 5.62 -23.73 7.19
CA GLU A 103 4.33 -23.18 7.66
C GLU A 103 4.52 -21.81 8.32
N GLU A 104 5.57 -21.65 9.14
CA GLU A 104 5.91 -20.36 9.77
C GLU A 104 6.29 -19.29 8.73
N LEU A 105 7.04 -19.68 7.70
CA LEU A 105 7.43 -18.78 6.61
C LEU A 105 6.21 -18.32 5.80
N ILE A 106 5.29 -19.23 5.50
CA ILE A 106 4.04 -18.92 4.80
C ILE A 106 3.19 -17.95 5.62
N GLN A 107 3.09 -18.16 6.94
CA GLN A 107 2.35 -17.26 7.83
C GLN A 107 2.98 -15.87 7.87
N LYS A 108 4.31 -15.77 7.99
CA LYS A 108 5.02 -14.49 7.95
C LYS A 108 4.84 -13.75 6.61
N LEU A 109 4.83 -14.46 5.49
CA LEU A 109 4.57 -13.87 4.17
C LEU A 109 3.13 -13.35 4.06
N ALA A 110 2.15 -14.10 4.57
CA ALA A 110 0.76 -13.67 4.61
C ALA A 110 0.59 -12.40 5.47
N ASP A 111 1.24 -12.33 6.62
CA ASP A 111 1.19 -11.16 7.50
C ASP A 111 1.83 -9.92 6.85
N ILE A 112 2.96 -10.08 6.15
CA ILE A 112 3.59 -8.99 5.40
C ILE A 112 2.68 -8.51 4.27
N GLN A 113 2.08 -9.42 3.51
CA GLN A 113 1.13 -9.05 2.44
C GLN A 113 -0.06 -8.28 3.00
N ASN A 114 -0.65 -8.74 4.11
CA ASN A 114 -1.77 -8.04 4.76
C ASN A 114 -1.38 -6.65 5.26
N ARG A 115 -0.19 -6.49 5.83
CA ARG A 115 0.32 -5.18 6.27
C ARG A 115 0.61 -4.23 5.10
N LEU A 116 1.13 -4.75 3.99
CA LEU A 116 1.35 -3.97 2.78
C LEU A 116 0.01 -3.49 2.19
N SER A 117 -0.96 -4.40 2.02
CA SER A 117 -2.27 -4.04 1.47
C SER A 117 -3.04 -3.04 2.35
N SER A 118 -2.95 -3.16 3.67
CA SER A 118 -3.55 -2.17 4.57
C SER A 118 -2.85 -0.81 4.52
N SER A 119 -1.51 -0.79 4.48
CA SER A 119 -0.74 0.44 4.29
C SER A 119 -1.00 1.10 2.94
N ASP A 120 -1.14 0.32 1.87
CA ASP A 120 -1.47 0.83 0.53
C ASP A 120 -2.86 1.47 0.51
N PHE A 121 -3.83 0.87 1.20
CA PHE A 121 -5.17 1.44 1.36
C PHE A 121 -5.13 2.76 2.13
N GLU A 122 -4.40 2.83 3.25
CA GLU A 122 -4.23 4.06 4.02
C GLU A 122 -3.54 5.17 3.21
N LEU A 123 -2.51 4.83 2.43
CA LEU A 123 -1.84 5.77 1.53
C LEU A 123 -2.78 6.31 0.45
N LEU A 124 -3.63 5.45 -0.11
CA LEU A 124 -4.61 5.86 -1.12
C LEU A 124 -5.63 6.85 -0.52
N GLU A 125 -6.16 6.54 0.67
CA GLU A 125 -7.09 7.43 1.39
C GLU A 125 -6.43 8.78 1.69
N LYS A 126 -5.18 8.78 2.16
CA LYS A 126 -4.41 10.02 2.43
C LYS A 126 -4.16 10.83 1.17
N LYS A 127 -3.90 10.18 0.04
CA LYS A 127 -3.75 10.85 -1.26
C LYS A 127 -5.05 11.52 -1.69
N GLU A 128 -6.19 10.83 -1.59
CA GLU A 128 -7.50 11.40 -1.90
C GLU A 128 -7.87 12.58 -0.99
N GLU A 129 -7.57 12.47 0.31
CA GLU A 129 -7.76 13.57 1.28
C GLU A 129 -6.93 14.80 0.87
N LEU A 130 -5.66 14.61 0.53
CA LEU A 130 -4.78 15.68 0.09
C LEU A 130 -5.26 16.33 -1.21
N GLU A 131 -5.65 15.53 -2.21
CA GLU A 131 -6.21 16.05 -3.47
C GLU A 131 -7.46 16.90 -3.24
N ASN A 132 -8.33 16.49 -2.31
CA ASN A 132 -9.52 17.25 -1.95
C ASN A 132 -9.18 18.57 -1.23
N VAL A 133 -8.18 18.55 -0.35
CA VAL A 133 -7.68 19.76 0.32
C VAL A 133 -7.09 20.73 -0.70
N LEU A 134 -6.25 20.26 -1.62
CA LEU A 134 -5.66 21.07 -2.69
C LEU A 134 -6.75 21.72 -3.56
N LYS A 135 -7.74 20.95 -4.01
CA LYS A 135 -8.90 21.48 -4.77
C LYS A 135 -9.68 22.55 -4.00
N ARG A 136 -9.87 22.38 -2.70
CA ARG A 136 -10.54 23.40 -1.86
C ARG A 136 -9.68 24.66 -1.74
N MET A 137 -8.37 24.50 -1.57
CA MET A 137 -7.45 25.62 -1.48
C MET A 137 -7.43 26.43 -2.78
N ASP A 138 -7.42 25.75 -3.93
CA ASP A 138 -7.49 26.40 -5.24
C ASP A 138 -8.81 27.17 -5.43
N ARG A 139 -9.95 26.60 -5.00
CA ARG A 139 -11.24 27.32 -4.99
C ARG A 139 -11.22 28.58 -4.14
N LEU A 140 -10.48 28.59 -3.04
CA LEU A 140 -10.31 29.76 -2.16
C LEU A 140 -9.26 30.76 -2.67
N SER A 141 -8.50 30.42 -3.70
CA SER A 141 -7.39 31.23 -4.22
C SER A 141 -7.80 32.29 -5.26
N GLY A 142 -9.08 32.33 -5.64
CA GLY A 142 -9.68 33.34 -6.52
C GLY A 142 -11.07 33.76 -6.05
N PRO A 143 -11.26 34.19 -4.80
CA PRO A 143 -12.57 34.56 -4.27
C PRO A 143 -13.11 35.79 -5.01
N PHE A 144 -14.36 35.73 -5.42
CA PHE A 144 -15.04 36.88 -5.99
C PHE A 144 -15.45 37.85 -4.87
N ILE A 145 -14.91 39.07 -4.88
CA ILE A 145 -15.18 40.09 -3.86
C ILE A 145 -15.84 41.31 -4.53
N PRO A 146 -17.16 41.55 -4.36
CA PRO A 146 -17.78 42.78 -4.81
C PRO A 146 -17.27 43.96 -3.96
N LEU A 147 -16.71 44.98 -4.61
CA LEU A 147 -16.27 46.22 -3.96
C LEU A 147 -17.37 47.29 -4.00
N SER A 148 -18.17 47.30 -5.06
CA SER A 148 -19.37 48.12 -5.23
C SER A 148 -20.36 47.42 -6.17
N ASP A 149 -21.50 48.04 -6.46
CA ASP A 149 -22.48 47.52 -7.43
C ASP A 149 -21.91 47.37 -8.85
N THR A 150 -20.86 48.13 -9.18
CA THR A 150 -20.25 48.18 -10.52
C THR A 150 -18.80 47.69 -10.56
N LEU A 151 -18.16 47.44 -9.41
CA LEU A 151 -16.76 47.04 -9.30
C LEU A 151 -16.60 45.74 -8.50
N CYS A 152 -15.81 44.82 -9.03
CA CYS A 152 -15.41 43.62 -8.31
C CYS A 152 -13.89 43.36 -8.35
N LEU A 153 -13.42 42.61 -7.36
CA LEU A 153 -12.03 42.23 -7.16
C LEU A 153 -11.89 40.71 -7.14
N ILE A 154 -10.89 40.20 -7.85
CA ILE A 154 -10.52 38.80 -7.96
C ILE A 154 -9.03 38.69 -7.62
N PRO A 155 -8.69 38.45 -6.35
CA PRO A 155 -7.30 38.30 -5.94
C PRO A 155 -6.79 36.90 -6.28
N LEU A 156 -5.61 36.83 -6.88
CA LEU A 156 -4.89 35.61 -7.20
C LEU A 156 -3.71 35.44 -6.24
N PHE A 157 -3.64 34.30 -5.56
CA PHE A 157 -2.61 34.03 -4.54
C PHE A 157 -1.73 32.85 -4.93
N GLY A 158 -0.43 32.90 -4.67
CA GLY A 158 0.50 31.79 -4.90
C GLY A 158 0.87 31.58 -6.37
N ASP A 159 1.36 30.39 -6.70
CA ASP A 159 1.82 30.10 -8.07
C ASP A 159 0.65 29.98 -9.05
N ILE A 160 0.86 30.40 -10.30
CA ILE A 160 -0.15 30.38 -11.36
C ILE A 160 0.15 29.23 -12.33
N THR A 161 -0.71 28.23 -12.29
CA THR A 161 -0.72 27.05 -13.17
C THR A 161 -2.05 26.94 -13.91
N ALA A 162 -2.11 26.14 -14.98
CA ALA A 162 -3.35 25.95 -15.74
C ALA A 162 -4.49 25.39 -14.86
N ASP A 163 -4.21 24.40 -14.01
CA ASP A 163 -5.19 23.76 -13.13
C ASP A 163 -5.84 24.75 -12.16
N LYS A 164 -5.03 25.65 -11.60
CA LYS A 164 -5.50 26.68 -10.68
C LYS A 164 -6.43 27.67 -11.37
N ILE A 165 -6.01 28.19 -12.54
CA ILE A 165 -6.83 29.11 -13.30
C ILE A 165 -8.14 28.46 -13.73
N ASN A 166 -8.11 27.20 -14.19
CA ASN A 166 -9.32 26.45 -14.54
C ASN A 166 -10.27 26.31 -13.34
N THR A 167 -9.72 26.01 -12.16
CA THR A 167 -10.50 25.84 -10.93
C THR A 167 -11.23 27.11 -10.53
N ILE A 168 -10.61 28.28 -10.64
CA ILE A 168 -11.24 29.56 -10.31
C ILE A 168 -12.13 30.10 -11.44
N SER A 169 -11.83 29.76 -12.70
CA SER A 169 -12.50 30.31 -13.90
C SER A 169 -14.00 30.12 -13.87
N GLU A 170 -14.48 28.92 -13.55
CA GLU A 170 -15.92 28.61 -13.49
C GLU A 170 -16.64 29.53 -12.51
N SER A 171 -16.15 29.60 -11.27
CA SER A 171 -16.74 30.44 -10.21
C SER A 171 -16.66 31.93 -10.53
N CYS A 172 -15.56 32.37 -11.13
CA CYS A 172 -15.33 33.75 -11.55
C CYS A 172 -16.32 34.16 -12.65
N LEU A 173 -16.41 33.37 -13.73
CA LEU A 173 -17.30 33.63 -14.85
C LEU A 173 -18.75 33.69 -14.40
N GLN A 174 -19.18 32.74 -13.56
CA GLN A 174 -20.54 32.72 -13.02
C GLN A 174 -20.83 33.95 -12.14
N SER A 175 -19.89 34.33 -11.27
CA SER A 175 -20.09 35.45 -10.34
C SER A 175 -20.13 36.80 -11.08
N VAL A 176 -19.18 37.04 -11.98
CA VAL A 176 -19.12 38.28 -12.77
C VAL A 176 -20.36 38.40 -13.67
N PHE A 177 -20.77 37.31 -14.33
CA PHE A 177 -21.96 37.33 -15.19
C PHE A 177 -23.26 37.57 -14.42
N SER A 178 -23.35 37.08 -13.18
CA SER A 178 -24.56 37.25 -12.36
C SER A 178 -24.78 38.68 -11.85
N GLY A 179 -23.72 39.49 -11.77
CA GLY A 179 -23.81 40.89 -11.35
C GLY A 179 -23.67 41.87 -12.51
N SER A 180 -24.14 43.10 -12.31
CA SER A 180 -24.02 44.19 -13.28
C SER A 180 -22.73 44.98 -13.10
N TYR A 181 -21.59 44.27 -13.00
CA TYR A 181 -20.29 44.91 -12.87
C TYR A 181 -19.87 45.53 -14.19
N GLU A 182 -19.31 46.74 -14.15
CA GLU A 182 -18.72 47.41 -15.31
C GLU A 182 -17.20 47.21 -15.34
N MET A 183 -16.59 46.96 -14.18
CA MET A 183 -15.16 46.80 -14.01
C MET A 183 -14.79 45.59 -13.14
N VAL A 184 -13.81 44.83 -13.61
CA VAL A 184 -13.25 43.65 -12.91
C VAL A 184 -11.76 43.89 -12.66
N LEU A 185 -11.34 43.84 -11.40
CA LEU A 185 -9.96 43.95 -10.99
C LEU A 185 -9.39 42.56 -10.69
N PHE A 186 -8.31 42.17 -11.36
CA PHE A 186 -7.51 41.03 -10.94
C PHE A 186 -6.32 41.52 -10.12
N ASP A 187 -6.19 41.07 -8.89
CA ASP A 187 -5.06 41.41 -8.02
C ASP A 187 -4.02 40.30 -8.04
N LEU A 188 -2.83 40.62 -8.56
CA LEU A 188 -1.70 39.71 -8.69
C LEU A 188 -0.59 40.00 -7.66
N THR A 189 -0.86 40.84 -6.64
CA THR A 189 0.13 41.24 -5.64
C THR A 189 0.76 40.03 -4.93
N ALA A 190 -0.04 39.00 -4.66
CA ALA A 190 0.37 37.80 -3.95
C ALA A 190 0.73 36.62 -4.89
N VAL A 191 0.91 36.87 -6.19
CA VAL A 191 1.31 35.84 -7.15
C VAL A 191 2.80 35.50 -7.00
N GLY A 192 3.09 34.21 -6.92
CA GLY A 192 4.43 33.62 -6.85
C GLY A 192 5.06 33.46 -8.22
N GLU A 193 5.44 32.22 -8.55
CA GLU A 193 5.89 31.84 -9.88
C GLU A 193 4.70 31.67 -10.85
N VAL A 194 4.92 32.02 -12.11
CA VAL A 194 3.89 31.92 -13.14
C VAL A 194 4.39 30.97 -14.22
N HIS A 195 3.67 29.86 -14.40
CA HIS A 195 4.01 28.85 -15.38
C HIS A 195 3.44 29.21 -16.77
N ALA A 196 4.13 28.78 -17.82
CA ALA A 196 3.74 29.11 -19.20
C ALA A 196 2.34 28.60 -19.59
N ASP A 197 1.95 27.43 -19.07
CA ASP A 197 0.61 26.87 -19.25
C ASP A 197 -0.46 27.73 -18.53
N GLY A 198 -0.17 28.18 -17.30
CA GLY A 198 -1.03 29.07 -16.53
C GLY A 198 -1.29 30.42 -17.21
N ILE A 199 -0.28 30.98 -17.90
CA ILE A 199 -0.45 32.22 -18.68
C ILE A 199 -1.48 32.03 -19.79
N GLY A 200 -1.36 30.96 -20.57
CA GLY A 200 -2.28 30.68 -21.67
C GLY A 200 -3.73 30.57 -21.17
N THR A 201 -3.94 29.81 -20.10
CA THR A 201 -5.27 29.64 -19.49
C THR A 201 -5.80 30.95 -18.91
N PHE A 202 -4.96 31.75 -18.26
CA PHE A 202 -5.37 33.06 -17.72
C PHE A 202 -5.82 34.04 -18.80
N ILE A 203 -5.08 34.11 -19.91
CA ILE A 203 -5.45 34.93 -21.06
C ILE A 203 -6.81 34.49 -21.62
N GLN A 204 -7.06 33.18 -21.68
CA GLN A 204 -8.34 32.65 -22.14
C GLN A 204 -9.48 33.06 -21.20
N LEU A 205 -9.29 32.98 -19.87
CA LEU A 205 -10.27 33.44 -18.89
C LEU A 205 -10.62 34.93 -19.09
N VAL A 206 -9.60 35.79 -19.19
CA VAL A 206 -9.76 37.24 -19.41
C VAL A 206 -10.54 37.53 -20.69
N LYS A 207 -10.17 36.86 -21.80
CA LYS A 207 -10.88 37.00 -23.07
C LYS A 207 -12.34 36.60 -22.94
N THR A 208 -12.62 35.44 -22.34
CA THR A 208 -13.99 34.94 -22.13
C THR A 208 -14.81 35.94 -21.31
N LEU A 209 -14.27 36.46 -20.19
CA LEU A 209 -14.93 37.49 -19.39
C LEU A 209 -15.24 38.74 -20.21
N LYS A 210 -14.26 39.24 -20.97
CA LYS A 210 -14.39 40.43 -21.79
C LYS A 210 -15.48 40.26 -22.85
N PHE A 211 -15.53 39.10 -23.51
CA PHE A 211 -16.55 38.79 -24.51
C PHE A 211 -17.95 38.61 -23.91
N MET A 212 -18.06 37.99 -22.74
CA MET A 212 -19.36 37.72 -22.11
C MET A 212 -20.00 38.98 -21.52
N THR A 213 -19.20 39.91 -21.01
CA THR A 213 -19.70 41.02 -20.18
C THR A 213 -19.44 42.40 -20.79
N GLY A 214 -18.42 42.54 -21.66
CA GLY A 214 -17.96 43.83 -22.17
C GLY A 214 -17.11 44.63 -21.16
N ASN A 215 -16.98 44.15 -19.93
CA ASN A 215 -16.42 44.87 -18.78
C ASN A 215 -14.99 45.34 -19.00
N VAL A 216 -14.62 46.44 -18.34
CA VAL A 216 -13.23 46.88 -18.26
C VAL A 216 -12.50 45.93 -17.31
N ILE A 217 -11.53 45.18 -17.82
CA ILE A 217 -10.68 44.30 -17.00
C ILE A 217 -9.39 45.02 -16.70
N LYS A 218 -9.04 45.14 -15.43
CA LYS A 218 -7.76 45.72 -14.99
C LYS A 218 -6.96 44.70 -14.22
N LEU A 219 -5.65 44.68 -14.46
CA LEU A 219 -4.71 43.90 -13.68
C LEU A 219 -3.93 44.85 -12.76
N ILE A 220 -3.90 44.52 -11.47
CA ILE A 220 -3.21 45.30 -10.44
C ILE A 220 -2.17 44.45 -9.70
N GLY A 221 -1.18 45.09 -9.08
CA GLY A 221 -0.20 44.38 -8.25
C GLY A 221 0.79 43.50 -9.03
N ILE A 222 0.95 43.72 -10.33
CA ILE A 222 1.77 42.86 -11.18
C ILE A 222 3.27 43.16 -11.00
N LYS A 223 4.06 42.09 -10.78
CA LYS A 223 5.53 42.16 -10.79
C LYS A 223 6.06 42.45 -12.21
N PRO A 224 7.15 43.24 -12.37
CA PRO A 224 7.67 43.61 -13.71
C PRO A 224 7.97 42.44 -14.64
N ASN A 225 8.43 41.31 -14.12
CA ASN A 225 8.71 40.11 -14.93
C ASN A 225 7.43 39.51 -15.51
N LEU A 226 6.36 39.45 -14.71
CA LEU A 226 5.06 38.96 -15.15
C LEU A 226 4.41 39.91 -16.15
N ALA A 227 4.51 41.22 -15.94
CA ALA A 227 4.01 42.22 -16.89
C ALA A 227 4.65 42.05 -18.28
N LYS A 228 5.98 41.81 -18.34
CA LYS A 228 6.69 41.55 -19.61
C LYS A 228 6.19 40.29 -20.29
N GLU A 229 5.98 39.21 -19.54
CA GLU A 229 5.54 37.95 -20.13
C GLU A 229 4.11 38.04 -20.65
N LEU A 230 3.19 38.68 -19.90
CA LEU A 230 1.82 38.92 -20.36
C LEU A 230 1.78 39.81 -21.60
N ASN A 231 2.66 40.82 -21.69
CA ASN A 231 2.76 41.69 -22.86
C ASN A 231 3.21 40.94 -24.12
N ARG A 232 4.11 39.94 -23.99
CA ARG A 232 4.54 39.09 -25.13
C ARG A 232 3.40 38.28 -25.75
N HIS A 233 2.26 38.14 -25.06
CA HIS A 233 1.08 37.43 -25.53
C HIS A 233 -0.07 38.38 -25.95
N ASP A 234 0.24 39.66 -26.23
CA ASP A 234 -0.73 40.67 -26.69
C ASP A 234 -1.94 40.85 -25.74
N LEU A 235 -1.72 40.65 -24.43
CA LEU A 235 -2.78 40.77 -23.43
C LEU A 235 -3.20 42.24 -23.19
N ASP A 236 -2.34 43.19 -23.52
CA ASP A 236 -2.57 44.63 -23.42
C ASP A 236 -3.78 45.13 -24.21
N GLN A 237 -4.21 44.39 -25.23
CA GLN A 237 -5.43 44.67 -25.97
C GLN A 237 -6.72 44.34 -25.19
N TRP A 238 -6.61 43.52 -24.14
CA TRP A 238 -7.75 42.99 -23.39
C TRP A 238 -7.83 43.54 -21.96
N VAL A 239 -6.70 44.01 -21.40
CA VAL A 239 -6.60 44.47 -20.02
C VAL A 239 -5.88 45.81 -19.91
N GLN A 240 -6.24 46.59 -18.88
CA GLN A 240 -5.48 47.78 -18.48
C GLN A 240 -4.58 47.42 -17.29
N PHE A 241 -3.32 47.89 -17.31
CA PHE A 241 -2.32 47.61 -16.28
C PHE A 241 -2.17 48.79 -15.33
N ASN A 242 -2.45 48.59 -14.03
CA ASN A 242 -2.31 49.63 -13.00
C ASN A 242 -1.36 49.18 -11.88
N HIS A 243 -0.64 50.13 -11.27
CA HIS A 243 0.39 49.82 -10.27
C HIS A 243 -0.19 49.47 -8.90
N SER A 244 -1.36 50.00 -8.50
CA SER A 244 -1.94 49.71 -7.18
C SER A 244 -3.46 49.87 -7.09
N LEU A 245 -4.09 49.10 -6.19
CA LEU A 245 -5.52 49.21 -5.85
C LEU A 245 -5.87 50.60 -5.30
N LYS A 246 -4.96 51.21 -4.53
CA LYS A 246 -5.17 52.51 -3.87
C LYS A 246 -5.32 53.65 -4.87
N GLU A 247 -4.52 53.65 -5.93
CA GLU A 247 -4.61 54.66 -7.00
C GLU A 247 -5.92 54.55 -7.78
N GLU A 248 -6.43 53.33 -7.98
CA GLU A 248 -7.69 53.09 -8.68
C GLU A 248 -8.91 53.56 -7.89
N LEU A 249 -8.97 53.24 -6.58
CA LEU A 249 -10.08 53.67 -5.72
C LEU A 249 -10.13 55.20 -5.57
N THR A 250 -8.98 55.87 -5.61
CA THR A 250 -8.92 57.34 -5.54
C THR A 250 -9.49 58.03 -6.80
N TYR A 251 -9.51 57.32 -7.94
CA TYR A 251 -10.01 57.84 -9.22
C TYR A 251 -11.53 57.64 -9.38
N LEU A 252 -12.11 56.66 -8.68
CA LEU A 252 -13.55 56.35 -8.69
C LEU A 252 -14.35 57.21 -7.69
N ASP A 253 -13.68 57.78 -6.68
CA ASP A 253 -14.28 58.70 -5.69
C ASP A 253 -14.36 60.16 -6.16
N GLN A 254 -14.06 60.45 -7.44
CA GLN A 254 -14.20 61.78 -8.07
C GLN A 254 -15.40 61.83 -9.02
#